data_AF-A0A7C1ANL5-F1
#
_entry.id   AF-A0A7C1ANL5-F1
#
_cell.length_a   1.000
_cell.length_b   1.000
_cell.length_c   1.000
_cell.angle_alpha   90.00
_cell.angle_beta   90.00
_cell.angle_gamma   90.00
#
_symmetry.space_group_name_H-M   'P 1'
#
loop_
_entity.id
_entity.type
_entity.pdbx_description
1 polymer ?
#
loop_
_entity_poly.entity_id
_entity_poly.type
_entity_poly.pdbx_seq_one_letter_code
_entity_poly.pdbx_strand_id
1 'polypeptide(L)'
;MKKKSAKVWLSILTVLVVLIVVVLVFWSQIINLMMPADSRPGNIHFAVEKITPQQFDAIAEEVTAKYDLDFAHIKRFKEKGILAYEGPKTCLTCHEEMKIKDPKTGEEKTVKLMDNLTHSTHYQFFTNKHPNVYGFNGELADNFPMGKIDRPCPKPGSFAFTAWASVAVSEPGDTLSEGCRQCHTGGQYQVPLGEIMLAYYTEQKEKDAIDCLICHSAAYDINKKQVVKDKNGLTRWAMDRSMKAAMTVKKTISQTCLRCHRHNFGDDIYRLCRFFFHAKSTESWSYAAAYPPLRL
;
A
#
# COMPACT_ATOMS: atom_id res chain seq x y z
N MET A 1 -36.10 -20.75 -46.88
CA MET A 1 -34.74 -20.18 -46.70
C MET A 1 -34.60 -19.17 -45.55
N LYS A 2 -35.63 -18.41 -45.14
CA LYS A 2 -35.52 -17.40 -44.04
C LYS A 2 -35.14 -17.93 -42.64
N LYS A 3 -35.60 -19.13 -42.23
CA LYS A 3 -35.31 -19.69 -40.89
C LYS A 3 -33.84 -20.08 -40.64
N LYS A 4 -33.06 -20.42 -41.68
CA LYS A 4 -31.63 -20.75 -41.52
C LYS A 4 -30.79 -19.50 -41.24
N SER A 5 -31.13 -18.37 -41.89
CA SER A 5 -30.45 -17.08 -41.68
C SER A 5 -30.65 -16.56 -40.24
N ALA A 6 -31.87 -16.63 -39.69
CA ALA A 6 -32.13 -16.19 -38.32
C ALA A 6 -31.37 -16.99 -37.25
N LYS A 7 -31.21 -18.31 -37.45
CA LYS A 7 -30.40 -19.15 -36.54
C LYS A 7 -28.91 -18.80 -36.59
N VAL A 8 -28.38 -18.54 -37.79
CA VAL A 8 -26.98 -18.12 -37.96
C VAL A 8 -26.74 -16.76 -37.29
N TRP A 9 -27.61 -15.78 -37.50
CA TRP A 9 -27.51 -14.47 -36.83
C TRP A 9 -27.62 -14.56 -35.31
N LEU A 10 -28.51 -15.41 -34.79
CA LEU A 10 -28.62 -15.64 -33.35
C LEU A 10 -27.33 -16.26 -32.79
N SER A 11 -26.77 -17.28 -33.46
CA SER A 11 -25.48 -17.87 -33.07
C SER A 11 -24.34 -16.85 -33.08
N ILE A 12 -24.25 -16.01 -34.11
CA ILE A 12 -23.22 -14.95 -34.19
C ILE A 12 -23.39 -13.96 -33.03
N LEU A 13 -24.62 -13.50 -32.76
CA LEU A 13 -24.89 -12.58 -31.66
C LEU A 13 -24.52 -13.20 -30.31
N THR A 14 -24.87 -14.47 -30.08
CA THR A 14 -24.49 -15.18 -28.86
C THR A 14 -22.97 -15.25 -28.70
N VAL A 15 -22.24 -15.59 -29.76
CA VAL A 15 -20.77 -15.63 -29.72
C VAL A 15 -20.19 -14.25 -29.42
N LEU A 16 -20.71 -13.19 -30.05
CA LEU A 16 -20.26 -11.81 -29.79
C LEU A 16 -20.51 -11.38 -28.34
N VAL A 17 -21.70 -11.66 -27.80
CA VAL A 17 -22.01 -11.37 -26.39
C VAL A 17 -21.08 -12.12 -25.46
N VAL A 18 -20.82 -13.41 -25.72
CA VAL A 18 -19.88 -14.20 -24.92
C VAL A 18 -18.47 -13.61 -25.00
N LEU A 19 -17.99 -13.23 -26.18
CA LEU A 19 -16.68 -12.60 -26.34
C LEU A 19 -16.58 -11.27 -25.59
N ILE A 20 -17.61 -10.42 -25.66
CA ILE A 20 -17.66 -9.15 -24.93
C ILE A 20 -17.61 -9.42 -23.42
N VAL A 21 -18.41 -10.36 -22.91
CA VAL A 21 -18.39 -10.72 -21.48
C VAL A 21 -17.02 -11.25 -21.07
N VAL A 22 -16.39 -12.11 -21.87
CA VAL A 22 -15.04 -12.62 -21.61
C VAL A 22 -14.02 -11.46 -21.56
N VAL A 23 -14.04 -10.55 -22.52
CA VAL A 23 -13.13 -9.40 -22.54
C VAL A 23 -13.34 -8.51 -21.31
N LEU A 24 -14.59 -8.22 -20.94
CA LEU A 24 -14.91 -7.40 -19.77
C LEU A 24 -14.49 -8.09 -18.46
N VAL A 25 -14.75 -9.39 -18.33
CA VAL A 25 -14.39 -10.17 -17.13
C VAL A 25 -12.89 -10.28 -16.98
N PHE A 26 -12.14 -10.44 -18.07
CA PHE A 26 -10.69 -10.62 -18.04
C PHE A 26 -9.91 -9.34 -18.39
N TRP A 27 -10.56 -8.18 -18.34
CA TRP A 27 -9.97 -6.92 -18.81
C TRP A 27 -8.66 -6.56 -18.09
N SER A 28 -8.63 -6.64 -16.75
CA SER A 28 -7.40 -6.42 -15.98
C SER A 28 -6.29 -7.40 -16.32
N GLN A 29 -6.63 -8.66 -16.57
CA GLN A 29 -5.65 -9.68 -16.96
C GLN A 29 -5.07 -9.38 -18.35
N ILE A 30 -5.90 -8.93 -19.29
CA ILE A 30 -5.47 -8.47 -20.62
C ILE A 30 -4.53 -7.27 -20.49
N ILE A 31 -4.89 -6.26 -19.70
CA ILE A 31 -4.01 -5.10 -19.40
C ILE A 31 -2.69 -5.57 -18.81
N ASN A 32 -2.72 -6.48 -17.84
CA ASN A 32 -1.54 -7.03 -17.20
C ASN A 32 -0.64 -7.78 -18.21
N LEU A 33 -1.19 -8.44 -19.22
CA LEU A 33 -0.42 -9.10 -20.28
C LEU A 33 0.28 -8.11 -21.23
N MET A 34 -0.22 -6.88 -21.35
CA MET A 34 0.41 -5.82 -22.14
C MET A 34 1.59 -5.16 -21.42
N MET A 35 1.70 -5.32 -20.10
CA MET A 35 2.83 -4.79 -19.33
C MET A 35 4.08 -5.68 -19.43
N PRO A 36 5.29 -5.11 -19.25
CA PRO A 36 6.52 -5.88 -19.07
C PRO A 36 6.38 -6.90 -17.94
N ALA A 37 6.96 -8.10 -18.10
CA ALA A 37 6.74 -9.24 -17.20
C ALA A 37 7.13 -8.97 -15.74
N ASP A 38 8.16 -8.16 -15.52
CA ASP A 38 8.66 -7.70 -14.22
C ASP A 38 7.76 -6.63 -13.56
N SER A 39 6.88 -5.99 -14.34
CA SER A 39 5.94 -4.96 -13.89
C SER A 39 4.52 -5.50 -13.64
N ARG A 40 4.27 -6.78 -13.94
CA ARG A 40 2.96 -7.41 -13.73
C ARG A 40 2.74 -7.73 -12.26
N PRO A 41 1.50 -7.63 -11.75
CA PRO A 41 1.19 -8.15 -10.44
C PRO A 41 1.50 -9.65 -10.35
N GLY A 42 2.14 -10.07 -9.26
CA GLY A 42 2.49 -11.46 -9.00
C GLY A 42 1.85 -12.00 -7.72
N ASN A 43 1.78 -13.33 -7.62
CA ASN A 43 1.42 -14.01 -6.38
C ASN A 43 2.61 -13.98 -5.44
N ILE A 44 2.56 -13.12 -4.44
CA ILE A 44 3.63 -12.96 -3.45
C ILE A 44 3.32 -13.84 -2.25
N HIS A 45 4.26 -14.72 -1.91
CA HIS A 45 4.17 -15.51 -0.70
C HIS A 45 4.72 -14.71 0.49
N PHE A 46 3.83 -14.26 1.37
CA PHE A 46 4.23 -13.69 2.64
C PHE A 46 4.29 -14.78 3.70
N ALA A 47 5.39 -14.83 4.47
CA ALA A 47 5.49 -15.76 5.59
C ALA A 47 4.38 -15.46 6.61
N VAL A 48 3.64 -16.51 6.99
CA VAL A 48 2.60 -16.43 8.01
C VAL A 48 3.10 -17.17 9.24
N GLU A 49 3.26 -16.43 10.32
CA GLU A 49 3.62 -16.99 11.62
C GLU A 49 2.34 -17.36 12.37
N LYS A 50 2.18 -18.65 12.66
CA LYS A 50 1.10 -19.16 13.51
C LYS A 50 1.62 -19.32 14.93
N ILE A 51 0.96 -18.67 15.87
CA ILE A 51 1.32 -18.72 17.29
C ILE A 51 0.43 -19.70 18.06
N THR A 52 0.90 -20.14 19.23
CA THR A 52 0.09 -20.92 20.16
C THR A 52 -0.83 -20.02 20.98
N PRO A 53 -1.89 -20.56 21.61
CA PRO A 53 -2.72 -19.80 22.55
C PRO A 53 -1.91 -19.17 23.70
N GLN A 54 -0.88 -19.85 24.19
CA GLN A 54 -0.01 -19.33 25.25
C GLN A 54 0.81 -18.13 24.76
N GLN A 55 1.36 -18.23 23.54
CA GLN A 55 2.05 -17.10 22.91
C GLN A 55 1.09 -15.94 22.64
N PHE A 56 -0.16 -16.22 22.25
CA PHE A 56 -1.18 -15.20 22.07
C PHE A 56 -1.43 -14.42 23.35
N ASP A 57 -1.67 -15.12 24.47
CA ASP A 57 -1.93 -14.48 25.76
C ASP A 57 -0.70 -13.69 26.25
N ALA A 58 0.51 -14.22 26.07
CA ALA A 58 1.75 -13.50 26.39
C ALA A 58 1.92 -12.21 25.56
N ILE A 59 1.65 -12.27 24.24
CA ILE A 59 1.70 -11.08 23.38
C ILE A 59 0.63 -10.07 23.80
N ALA A 60 -0.58 -10.54 24.11
CA ALA A 60 -1.68 -9.69 24.57
C ALA A 60 -1.31 -8.91 25.84
N GLU A 61 -0.79 -9.61 26.85
CA GLU A 61 -0.31 -9.00 28.09
C GLU A 61 0.82 -8.00 27.82
N GLU A 62 1.80 -8.37 26.99
CA GLU A 62 2.93 -7.50 26.65
C GLU A 62 2.46 -6.19 26.00
N VAL A 63 1.55 -6.27 25.00
CA VAL A 63 1.11 -5.07 24.28
C VAL A 63 0.16 -4.22 25.10
N THR A 64 -0.72 -4.81 25.91
CA THR A 64 -1.61 -4.04 26.80
C THR A 64 -0.79 -3.29 27.85
N ALA A 65 0.22 -3.95 28.46
CA ALA A 65 1.10 -3.30 29.42
C ALA A 65 1.96 -2.19 28.77
N LYS A 66 2.49 -2.43 27.57
CA LYS A 66 3.37 -1.47 26.89
C LYS A 66 2.64 -0.21 26.41
N TYR A 67 1.44 -0.37 25.86
CA TYR A 67 0.72 0.74 25.24
C TYR A 67 -0.31 1.39 26.17
N ASP A 68 -0.60 0.78 27.33
CA ASP A 68 -1.65 1.20 28.26
C ASP A 68 -2.99 1.40 27.54
N LEU A 69 -3.32 0.44 26.67
CA LEU A 69 -4.52 0.46 25.84
C LEU A 69 -5.19 -0.91 25.83
N ASP A 70 -6.53 -0.90 25.90
CA ASP A 70 -7.34 -2.06 25.60
C ASP A 70 -7.58 -2.16 24.09
N PHE A 71 -7.06 -3.22 23.48
CA PHE A 71 -7.21 -3.48 22.06
C PHE A 71 -8.34 -4.47 21.82
N ALA A 72 -9.45 -3.99 21.26
CA ALA A 72 -10.62 -4.82 20.91
C ALA A 72 -10.27 -6.03 20.02
N HIS A 73 -9.22 -5.92 19.19
CA HIS A 73 -8.75 -7.00 18.33
C HIS A 73 -8.15 -8.17 19.09
N ILE A 74 -7.60 -7.99 20.29
CA ILE A 74 -7.14 -9.09 21.15
C ILE A 74 -8.33 -9.99 21.49
N LYS A 75 -9.39 -9.41 22.07
CA LYS A 75 -10.60 -10.15 22.41
C LYS A 75 -11.23 -10.79 21.18
N ARG A 76 -11.35 -10.04 20.07
CA ARG A 76 -11.97 -10.53 18.84
C ARG A 76 -11.21 -11.69 18.20
N PHE A 77 -9.87 -11.62 18.18
CA PHE A 77 -9.05 -12.70 17.64
C PHE A 77 -9.12 -13.94 18.52
N LYS A 78 -9.13 -13.78 19.84
CA LYS A 78 -9.31 -14.88 20.79
C LYS A 78 -10.66 -15.59 20.58
N GLU A 79 -11.75 -14.83 20.49
CA GLU A 79 -13.11 -15.36 20.23
C GLU A 79 -13.23 -16.11 18.90
N LYS A 80 -12.50 -15.66 17.87
CA LYS A 80 -12.53 -16.25 16.53
C LYS A 80 -11.44 -17.32 16.31
N GLY A 81 -10.60 -17.59 17.31
CA GLY A 81 -9.48 -18.53 17.19
C GLY A 81 -8.42 -18.11 16.16
N ILE A 82 -8.26 -16.80 15.94
CA ILE A 82 -7.29 -16.25 14.98
C ILE A 82 -5.92 -16.22 15.65
N LEU A 83 -5.05 -17.16 15.26
CA LEU A 83 -3.69 -17.31 15.77
C LEU A 83 -2.61 -17.05 14.71
N ALA A 84 -3.00 -16.50 13.56
CA ALA A 84 -2.13 -16.13 12.47
C ALA A 84 -2.72 -14.97 11.68
N TYR A 85 -1.86 -14.06 11.22
CA TYR A 85 -2.26 -12.95 10.35
C TYR A 85 -1.80 -13.23 8.91
N GLU A 86 -2.76 -13.50 8.03
CA GLU A 86 -2.54 -13.84 6.61
C GLU A 86 -2.56 -12.59 5.71
N GLY A 87 -2.52 -11.39 6.29
CA GLY A 87 -2.71 -10.14 5.56
C GLY A 87 -4.19 -9.72 5.48
N PRO A 88 -4.61 -9.02 4.42
CA PRO A 88 -5.96 -8.48 4.29
C PRO A 88 -7.07 -9.52 4.42
N LYS A 89 -6.83 -10.76 3.99
CA LYS A 89 -7.77 -11.87 4.15
C LYS A 89 -8.22 -12.07 5.60
N THR A 90 -7.33 -11.91 6.58
CA THR A 90 -7.69 -12.00 8.00
C THR A 90 -8.66 -10.88 8.40
N CYS A 91 -8.40 -9.65 7.96
CA CYS A 91 -9.25 -8.48 8.24
C CYS A 91 -10.64 -8.64 7.58
N LEU A 92 -10.67 -9.11 6.34
CA LEU A 92 -11.91 -9.26 5.54
C LEU A 92 -12.87 -10.29 6.12
N THR A 93 -12.43 -11.19 7.01
CA THR A 93 -13.35 -12.08 7.76
C THR A 93 -14.39 -11.33 8.59
N CYS A 94 -14.10 -10.08 8.98
CA CYS A 94 -15.00 -9.23 9.77
C CYS A 94 -15.25 -7.85 9.14
N HIS A 95 -14.38 -7.39 8.24
CA HIS A 95 -14.40 -6.04 7.67
C HIS A 95 -14.58 -6.03 6.15
N GLU A 96 -15.27 -7.01 5.56
CA GLU A 96 -15.60 -6.97 4.14
C GLU A 96 -16.47 -5.75 3.79
N GLU A 97 -17.52 -5.54 4.59
CA GLU A 97 -18.38 -4.36 4.56
C GLU A 97 -18.40 -3.69 5.94
N MET A 98 -18.34 -2.36 5.96
CA MET A 98 -18.34 -1.58 7.19
C MET A 98 -19.25 -0.38 7.07
N LYS A 99 -19.94 -0.04 8.17
CA LYS A 99 -20.60 1.25 8.31
C LYS A 99 -19.61 2.26 8.86
N ILE A 100 -19.43 3.36 8.14
CA ILE A 100 -18.59 4.47 8.57
C ILE A 100 -19.41 5.76 8.57
N LYS A 101 -19.13 6.63 9.54
CA LYS A 101 -19.67 7.98 9.58
C LYS A 101 -18.76 8.89 8.77
N ASP A 102 -19.31 9.56 7.76
CA ASP A 102 -18.55 10.53 6.98
C ASP A 102 -18.13 11.71 7.87
N PRO A 103 -16.84 12.05 7.95
CA PRO A 103 -16.38 13.12 8.83
C PRO A 103 -16.82 14.52 8.37
N LYS A 104 -17.19 14.70 7.09
CA LYS A 104 -17.64 15.99 6.55
C LYS A 104 -19.15 16.15 6.68
N THR A 105 -19.93 15.14 6.28
CA THR A 105 -21.41 15.24 6.27
C THR A 105 -22.05 14.70 7.55
N GLY A 106 -21.34 13.85 8.30
CA GLY A 106 -21.90 13.16 9.46
C GLY A 106 -22.83 12.00 9.13
N GLU A 107 -23.06 11.72 7.84
CA GLU A 107 -23.94 10.64 7.40
C GLU A 107 -23.28 9.26 7.57
N GLU A 108 -24.09 8.25 7.89
CA GLU A 108 -23.62 6.86 7.85
C GLU A 108 -23.66 6.33 6.43
N LYS A 109 -22.56 5.69 6.01
CA LYS A 109 -22.47 4.99 4.73
C LYS A 109 -21.87 3.61 4.91
N THR A 110 -22.40 2.64 4.19
CA THR A 110 -21.79 1.31 4.07
C THR A 110 -20.72 1.36 2.99
N VAL A 111 -19.52 0.90 3.30
CA VAL A 111 -18.41 0.79 2.35
C VAL A 111 -17.94 -0.65 2.27
N LYS A 112 -17.65 -1.12 1.06
CA LYS A 112 -16.86 -2.33 0.83
C LYS A 112 -15.41 -1.96 1.06
N LEU A 113 -14.76 -2.53 2.08
CA LEU A 113 -13.44 -2.06 2.54
C LEU A 113 -12.41 -2.09 1.42
N MET A 114 -12.29 -3.23 0.75
CA MET A 114 -11.24 -3.40 -0.25
C MET A 114 -11.46 -2.48 -1.45
N ASP A 115 -12.70 -2.36 -1.91
CA ASP A 115 -13.10 -1.45 -2.98
C ASP A 115 -12.82 0.02 -2.61
N ASN A 116 -13.18 0.42 -1.40
CA ASN A 116 -12.93 1.78 -0.91
C ASN A 116 -11.42 2.09 -0.81
N LEU A 117 -10.62 1.12 -0.36
CA LEU A 117 -9.18 1.27 -0.24
C LEU A 117 -8.49 1.35 -1.61
N THR A 118 -8.84 0.45 -2.54
CA THR A 118 -8.20 0.43 -3.87
C THR A 118 -8.57 1.64 -4.72
N HIS A 119 -9.72 2.28 -4.49
CA HIS A 119 -10.09 3.55 -5.12
C HIS A 119 -9.57 4.80 -4.37
N SER A 120 -8.73 4.62 -3.34
CA SER A 120 -8.16 5.74 -2.60
C SER A 120 -6.82 6.20 -3.19
N THR A 121 -6.48 7.48 -2.99
CA THR A 121 -5.16 8.04 -3.36
C THR A 121 -4.00 7.30 -2.70
N HIS A 122 -4.19 6.69 -1.52
CA HIS A 122 -3.14 5.92 -0.84
C HIS A 122 -2.78 4.64 -1.60
N TYR A 123 -3.76 4.00 -2.26
CA TYR A 123 -3.52 2.83 -3.08
C TYR A 123 -3.15 3.23 -4.51
N GLN A 124 -3.98 4.01 -5.20
CA GLN A 124 -3.77 4.39 -6.59
C GLN A 124 -2.48 5.20 -6.79
N PHE A 125 -2.04 5.91 -5.75
CA PHE A 125 -0.86 6.77 -5.77
C PHE A 125 -0.99 7.99 -6.69
N PHE A 126 -2.22 8.30 -7.07
CA PHE A 126 -2.66 9.50 -7.78
C PHE A 126 -4.06 9.93 -7.35
N THR A 127 -4.48 11.10 -7.83
CA THR A 127 -5.85 11.60 -7.78
C THR A 127 -6.21 12.19 -9.15
N ASN A 128 -7.50 12.30 -9.44
CA ASN A 128 -8.02 13.05 -10.59
C ASN A 128 -8.52 14.45 -10.18
N LYS A 129 -8.46 14.77 -8.88
CA LYS A 129 -8.91 16.03 -8.29
C LYS A 129 -7.72 16.80 -7.73
N HIS A 130 -7.46 17.97 -8.29
CA HIS A 130 -6.30 18.81 -8.01
C HIS A 130 -6.75 20.23 -7.67
N PRO A 131 -7.21 20.48 -6.43
CA PRO A 131 -7.73 21.79 -6.05
C PRO A 131 -6.68 22.91 -6.02
N ASN A 132 -5.40 22.59 -6.26
CA ASN A 132 -4.26 23.49 -6.08
C ASN A 132 -3.16 23.33 -7.15
N VAL A 133 -3.44 22.67 -8.27
CA VAL A 133 -2.48 22.57 -9.38
C VAL A 133 -3.01 23.37 -10.56
N TYR A 134 -2.21 24.32 -11.04
CA TYR A 134 -2.57 25.21 -12.13
C TYR A 134 -1.58 25.04 -13.29
N GLY A 135 -2.11 25.05 -14.52
CA GLY A 135 -1.31 25.01 -15.73
C GLY A 135 -0.57 26.33 -15.98
N PHE A 136 0.36 26.32 -16.94
CA PHE A 136 1.05 27.53 -17.38
C PHE A 136 0.10 28.60 -17.98
N ASN A 137 -1.11 28.19 -18.36
CA ASN A 137 -2.18 29.08 -18.80
C ASN A 137 -2.95 29.72 -17.62
N GLY A 138 -2.60 29.42 -16.37
CA GLY A 138 -3.27 29.94 -15.17
C GLY A 138 -4.60 29.25 -14.84
N GLU A 139 -5.01 28.24 -15.60
CA GLU A 139 -6.23 27.47 -15.35
C GLU A 139 -5.95 26.28 -14.43
N LEU A 140 -6.97 25.82 -13.70
CA LEU A 140 -6.85 24.64 -12.85
C LEU A 140 -6.56 23.41 -13.72
N ALA A 141 -5.44 22.75 -13.46
CA ALA A 141 -5.07 21.52 -14.13
C ALA A 141 -5.73 20.35 -13.39
N ASP A 142 -6.95 19.97 -13.81
CA ASP A 142 -7.75 18.93 -13.18
C ASP A 142 -8.25 17.84 -14.17
N ASN A 143 -8.88 16.77 -13.67
CA ASN A 143 -9.46 15.67 -14.46
C ASN A 143 -8.47 14.76 -15.22
N PHE A 144 -7.23 14.64 -14.76
CA PHE A 144 -6.28 13.64 -15.25
C PHE A 144 -5.55 12.96 -14.08
N PRO A 145 -5.13 11.68 -14.19
CA PRO A 145 -4.39 11.01 -13.13
C PRO A 145 -3.06 11.72 -12.86
N MET A 146 -2.88 12.28 -11.67
CA MET A 146 -1.61 12.85 -11.25
C MET A 146 -1.34 12.61 -9.77
N GLY A 147 -0.09 12.31 -9.44
CA GLY A 147 0.36 12.07 -8.08
C GLY A 147 1.79 11.60 -7.99
N LYS A 148 2.08 10.71 -7.04
CA LYS A 148 3.43 10.13 -6.90
C LYS A 148 3.68 9.00 -7.91
N ILE A 149 2.63 8.49 -8.56
CA ILE A 149 2.77 7.48 -9.61
C ILE A 149 3.59 8.04 -10.79
N ASP A 150 3.28 9.25 -11.25
CA ASP A 150 3.77 9.86 -12.49
C ASP A 150 4.67 11.08 -12.27
N ARG A 151 4.76 11.60 -11.04
CA ARG A 151 5.65 12.70 -10.69
C ARG A 151 7.09 12.20 -10.44
N PRO A 152 8.12 12.88 -10.99
CA PRO A 152 9.50 12.60 -10.65
C PRO A 152 9.77 12.84 -9.17
N CYS A 153 10.49 11.92 -8.53
CA CYS A 153 11.04 12.16 -7.20
C CYS A 153 12.24 13.12 -7.29
N PRO A 154 12.57 13.84 -6.20
CA PRO A 154 13.78 14.66 -6.13
C PRO A 154 15.08 13.89 -6.39
N LYS A 155 15.07 12.57 -6.14
CA LYS A 155 16.17 11.67 -6.50
C LYS A 155 16.23 11.55 -8.03
N PRO A 156 17.32 12.00 -8.69
CA PRO A 156 17.44 11.99 -10.14
C PRO A 156 17.13 10.61 -10.74
N GLY A 157 16.32 10.58 -11.80
CA GLY A 157 15.92 9.35 -12.50
C GLY A 157 14.95 8.43 -11.72
N SER A 158 14.49 8.85 -10.52
CA SER A 158 13.58 8.04 -9.71
C SER A 158 12.13 8.42 -9.96
N PHE A 159 11.43 7.55 -10.69
CA PHE A 159 9.97 7.52 -10.76
C PHE A 159 9.48 6.35 -9.91
N ALA A 160 8.20 6.35 -9.52
CA ALA A 160 7.63 5.19 -8.84
C ALA A 160 7.83 3.90 -9.66
N PHE A 161 7.79 4.01 -10.99
CA PHE A 161 8.01 2.90 -11.92
C PHE A 161 9.45 2.37 -11.96
N THR A 162 10.46 3.21 -11.73
CA THR A 162 11.88 2.83 -11.85
C THR A 162 12.55 2.56 -10.52
N ALA A 163 12.00 3.11 -9.44
CA ALA A 163 12.57 3.02 -8.09
C ALA A 163 11.52 2.56 -7.08
N TRP A 164 10.73 1.52 -7.40
CA TRP A 164 9.68 1.02 -6.52
C TRP A 164 10.24 0.33 -5.27
N ALA A 165 11.08 -0.69 -5.49
CA ALA A 165 11.74 -1.49 -4.46
C ALA A 165 13.19 -1.71 -4.87
N SER A 166 14.07 -0.81 -4.43
CA SER A 166 15.46 -0.77 -4.82
C SER A 166 16.37 -0.95 -3.60
N VAL A 167 17.54 -1.51 -3.84
CA VAL A 167 18.59 -1.59 -2.83
C VAL A 167 19.69 -0.62 -3.26
N ALA A 168 20.07 0.30 -2.38
CA ALA A 168 21.20 1.20 -2.59
C ALA A 168 22.37 0.75 -1.72
N VAL A 169 23.57 0.80 -2.26
CA VAL A 169 24.80 0.55 -1.49
C VAL A 169 25.46 1.90 -1.22
N SER A 170 25.72 2.19 0.04
CA SER A 170 26.43 3.40 0.46
C SER A 170 27.92 3.31 0.11
N GLU A 171 28.62 4.44 0.08
CA GLU A 171 30.09 4.45 -0.13
C GLU A 171 30.85 3.58 0.90
N PRO A 172 30.48 3.57 2.20
CA PRO A 172 31.02 2.63 3.18
C PRO A 172 30.71 1.14 2.91
N GLY A 173 29.80 0.82 1.98
CA GLY A 173 29.37 -0.56 1.67
C GLY A 173 28.08 -1.00 2.37
N ASP A 174 27.41 -0.13 3.12
CA ASP A 174 26.14 -0.46 3.77
C ASP A 174 25.04 -0.63 2.73
N THR A 175 24.14 -1.57 2.97
CA THR A 175 23.00 -1.84 2.09
C THR A 175 21.73 -1.21 2.65
N LEU A 176 21.15 -0.27 1.91
CA LEU A 176 19.97 0.49 2.28
C LEU A 176 18.76 0.09 1.42
N SER A 177 17.62 -0.11 2.08
CA SER A 177 16.33 -0.29 1.40
C SER A 177 15.81 1.07 0.93
N GLU A 178 15.63 1.22 -0.37
CA GLU A 178 15.29 2.47 -1.03
C GLU A 178 14.10 2.30 -1.97
N GLY A 179 13.44 3.40 -2.28
CA GLY A 179 12.39 3.44 -3.30
C GLY A 179 11.01 3.86 -2.80
N CYS A 180 10.13 4.16 -3.76
CA CYS A 180 8.86 4.84 -3.55
C CYS A 180 7.87 4.02 -2.70
N ARG A 181 7.99 2.69 -2.68
CA ARG A 181 7.08 1.82 -1.91
C ARG A 181 7.33 1.81 -0.41
N GLN A 182 8.43 2.38 0.09
CA GLN A 182 8.64 2.54 1.54
C GLN A 182 7.40 3.12 2.25
N CYS A 183 6.69 4.02 1.57
CA CYS A 183 5.52 4.71 2.09
C CYS A 183 4.18 4.25 1.51
N HIS A 184 4.18 3.29 0.57
CA HIS A 184 2.96 2.84 -0.12
C HIS A 184 2.29 1.66 0.60
N THR A 185 0.97 1.58 0.50
CA THR A 185 0.16 0.56 1.18
C THR A 185 0.06 -0.75 0.40
N GLY A 186 0.27 -0.73 -0.92
CA GLY A 186 0.29 -1.90 -1.78
C GLY A 186 1.56 -2.73 -1.62
N GLY A 187 1.46 -4.03 -1.89
CA GLY A 187 2.52 -5.00 -1.62
C GLY A 187 3.30 -5.52 -2.81
N GLN A 188 2.94 -5.10 -4.02
CA GLN A 188 3.37 -5.71 -5.27
C GLN A 188 4.83 -5.38 -5.62
N TYR A 189 5.35 -6.09 -6.64
CA TYR A 189 6.70 -5.88 -7.20
C TYR A 189 6.86 -4.53 -7.89
N GLN A 190 5.74 -3.89 -8.27
CA GLN A 190 5.70 -2.60 -8.94
C GLN A 190 4.56 -1.74 -8.38
N VAL A 191 4.62 -0.43 -8.64
CA VAL A 191 3.51 0.51 -8.43
C VAL A 191 2.25 0.00 -9.16
N PRO A 192 1.03 0.27 -8.67
CA PRO A 192 -0.21 -0.22 -9.29
C PRO A 192 -0.50 0.45 -10.65
N LEU A 193 0.31 0.10 -11.65
CA LEU A 193 0.25 0.56 -13.04
C LEU A 193 -1.08 0.25 -13.72
N GLY A 194 -1.79 -0.79 -13.29
CA GLY A 194 -3.12 -1.07 -13.81
C GLY A 194 -4.09 0.09 -13.53
N GLU A 195 -3.97 0.76 -12.40
CA GLU A 195 -4.95 1.77 -11.95
C GLU A 195 -5.01 3.03 -12.83
N ILE A 196 -3.97 3.32 -13.61
CA ILE A 196 -4.00 4.43 -14.60
C ILE A 196 -4.67 4.00 -15.92
N MET A 197 -4.87 2.70 -16.12
CA MET A 197 -5.44 2.16 -17.35
C MET A 197 -6.96 2.16 -17.27
N LEU A 198 -7.60 2.51 -18.38
CA LEU A 198 -9.05 2.61 -18.45
C LEU A 198 -9.72 1.28 -18.07
N ALA A 199 -10.71 1.35 -17.16
CA ALA A 199 -11.52 0.23 -16.70
C ALA A 199 -10.75 -0.91 -16.02
N TYR A 200 -9.51 -0.68 -15.59
CA TYR A 200 -8.80 -1.64 -14.75
C TYR A 200 -9.51 -1.81 -13.41
N TYR A 201 -9.59 -3.05 -12.94
CA TYR A 201 -9.97 -3.38 -11.58
C TYR A 201 -8.82 -4.13 -10.90
N THR A 202 -8.56 -3.79 -9.63
CA THR A 202 -7.51 -4.42 -8.84
C THR A 202 -7.74 -5.93 -8.66
N GLU A 203 -6.77 -6.74 -9.06
CA GLU A 203 -6.83 -8.20 -8.97
C GLU A 203 -6.59 -8.72 -7.54
N GLN A 204 -7.01 -9.95 -7.26
CA GLN A 204 -6.92 -10.52 -5.90
C GLN A 204 -5.47 -10.57 -5.38
N LYS A 205 -4.50 -10.96 -6.22
CA LYS A 205 -3.08 -10.97 -5.85
C LYS A 205 -2.55 -9.60 -5.41
N GLU A 206 -3.07 -8.52 -6.01
CA GLU A 206 -2.72 -7.15 -5.61
C GLU A 206 -3.34 -6.82 -4.25
N LYS A 207 -4.63 -7.17 -4.08
CA LYS A 207 -5.36 -7.01 -2.82
C LYS A 207 -4.70 -7.77 -1.67
N ASP A 208 -4.25 -9.00 -1.88
CA ASP A 208 -3.58 -9.84 -0.88
C ASP A 208 -2.23 -9.27 -0.41
N ALA A 209 -1.62 -8.44 -1.26
CA ALA A 209 -0.35 -7.79 -0.98
C ALA A 209 -0.51 -6.51 -0.14
N ILE A 210 -1.72 -6.00 0.07
CA ILE A 210 -1.93 -4.75 0.81
C ILE A 210 -1.49 -4.86 2.28
N ASP A 211 -0.86 -3.79 2.77
CA ASP A 211 -0.43 -3.57 4.15
C ASP A 211 -1.52 -2.83 4.93
N CYS A 212 -2.42 -3.56 5.59
CA CYS A 212 -3.40 -2.92 6.48
C CYS A 212 -2.73 -2.34 7.75
N LEU A 213 -1.66 -2.98 8.23
CA LEU A 213 -1.12 -2.74 9.56
C LEU A 213 -0.23 -1.50 9.62
N ILE A 214 0.39 -1.07 8.51
CA ILE A 214 1.18 0.17 8.46
C ILE A 214 0.37 1.40 8.93
N CYS A 215 -0.93 1.42 8.69
CA CYS A 215 -1.83 2.47 9.16
C CYS A 215 -2.48 2.11 10.50
N HIS A 216 -2.91 0.87 10.66
CA HIS A 216 -3.83 0.51 11.74
C HIS A 216 -3.16 -0.01 13.01
N SER A 217 -1.92 -0.51 12.95
CA SER A 217 -1.26 -1.11 14.09
C SER A 217 -0.50 -0.10 14.95
N ALA A 218 -0.70 -0.14 16.27
CA ALA A 218 0.12 0.60 17.23
C ALA A 218 1.53 0.02 17.36
N ALA A 219 1.69 -1.30 17.20
CA ALA A 219 2.94 -2.02 17.36
C ALA A 219 3.62 -2.42 16.04
N TYR A 220 3.28 -1.76 14.93
CA TYR A 220 3.93 -1.99 13.64
C TYR A 220 5.45 -1.77 13.74
N ASP A 221 6.22 -2.79 13.41
CA ASP A 221 7.67 -2.71 13.35
C ASP A 221 8.14 -2.25 11.97
N ILE A 222 8.52 -0.97 11.88
CA ILE A 222 9.02 -0.39 10.63
C ILE A 222 10.33 -1.04 10.16
N ASN A 223 11.10 -1.65 11.06
CA ASN A 223 12.35 -2.31 10.69
C ASN A 223 12.12 -3.59 9.88
N LYS A 224 10.92 -4.16 9.91
CA LYS A 224 10.53 -5.27 9.02
C LYS A 224 10.14 -4.81 7.61
N LYS A 225 9.98 -3.51 7.40
CA LYS A 225 9.67 -2.92 6.09
C LYS A 225 10.98 -2.65 5.35
N GLN A 226 11.57 -3.72 4.81
CA GLN A 226 12.82 -3.70 4.04
C GLN A 226 12.62 -4.27 2.64
N VAL A 227 13.48 -3.88 1.70
CA VAL A 227 13.49 -4.49 0.36
C VAL A 227 14.07 -5.89 0.44
N VAL A 228 13.31 -6.85 -0.06
CA VAL A 228 13.68 -8.27 -0.15
C VAL A 228 13.58 -8.72 -1.61
N LYS A 229 14.41 -9.70 -1.97
CA LYS A 229 14.39 -10.35 -3.28
C LYS A 229 13.71 -11.70 -3.15
N ASP A 230 12.63 -11.91 -3.90
CA ASP A 230 11.93 -13.19 -3.92
C ASP A 230 12.61 -14.19 -4.86
N LYS A 231 12.17 -15.46 -4.82
CA LYS A 231 12.76 -16.57 -5.60
C LYS A 231 12.72 -16.37 -7.12
N ASN A 232 11.77 -15.56 -7.60
CA ASN A 232 11.65 -15.18 -9.01
C ASN A 232 12.64 -14.07 -9.44
N GLY A 233 13.48 -13.60 -8.53
CA GLY A 233 14.47 -12.55 -8.78
C GLY A 233 13.93 -11.13 -8.69
N LEU A 234 12.62 -10.93 -8.51
CA LEU A 234 12.01 -9.62 -8.35
C LEU A 234 12.17 -9.11 -6.92
N THR A 235 12.31 -7.80 -6.79
CA THR A 235 12.39 -7.12 -5.49
C THR A 235 11.04 -6.59 -5.06
N ARG A 236 10.80 -6.60 -3.75
CA ARG A 236 9.60 -6.02 -3.14
C ARG A 236 9.93 -5.54 -1.73
N TRP A 237 9.11 -4.67 -1.18
CA TRP A 237 9.14 -4.40 0.25
C TRP A 237 8.48 -5.54 1.06
N ALA A 238 9.14 -5.97 2.11
CA ALA A 238 8.55 -6.71 3.20
C ALA A 238 7.63 -5.80 4.03
N MET A 239 6.84 -6.41 4.90
CA MET A 239 5.82 -5.74 5.72
C MET A 239 5.76 -6.47 7.06
N ASP A 240 5.46 -5.74 8.14
CA ASP A 240 5.19 -6.40 9.41
C ASP A 240 3.83 -7.10 9.37
N ARG A 241 3.88 -8.43 9.37
CA ARG A 241 2.70 -9.31 9.44
C ARG A 241 2.64 -10.11 10.73
N SER A 242 3.32 -9.64 11.78
CA SER A 242 3.31 -10.32 13.08
C SER A 242 1.95 -10.23 13.78
N MET A 243 1.65 -11.23 14.60
CA MET A 243 0.46 -11.21 15.45
C MET A 243 0.46 -10.03 16.43
N LYS A 244 1.64 -9.62 16.91
CA LYS A 244 1.80 -8.40 17.73
C LYS A 244 1.27 -7.14 17.04
N ALA A 245 1.60 -6.96 15.76
CA ALA A 245 1.08 -5.83 15.00
C ALA A 245 -0.44 -5.97 14.75
N ALA A 246 -0.90 -7.17 14.39
CA ALA A 246 -2.32 -7.42 14.10
C ALA A 246 -3.24 -7.28 15.33
N MET A 247 -2.77 -7.67 16.51
CA MET A 247 -3.52 -7.57 17.77
C MET A 247 -3.66 -6.13 18.27
N THR A 248 -2.74 -5.25 17.88
CA THR A 248 -2.71 -3.84 18.28
C THR A 248 -3.38 -2.90 17.27
N VAL A 249 -4.31 -3.43 16.48
CA VAL A 249 -5.09 -2.65 15.53
C VAL A 249 -5.98 -1.64 16.28
N LYS A 250 -5.89 -0.38 15.86
CA LYS A 250 -6.65 0.75 16.39
C LYS A 250 -7.07 1.70 15.26
N LYS A 251 -7.89 2.68 15.62
CA LYS A 251 -8.16 3.83 14.76
C LYS A 251 -6.84 4.57 14.48
N THR A 252 -6.65 4.96 13.23
CA THR A 252 -5.47 5.71 12.78
C THR A 252 -5.34 7.02 13.56
N ILE A 253 -4.09 7.40 13.84
CA ILE A 253 -3.74 8.64 14.53
C ILE A 253 -2.59 9.33 13.78
N SER A 254 -2.31 10.60 14.06
CA SER A 254 -1.26 11.34 13.35
C SER A 254 0.10 10.61 13.37
N GLN A 255 0.45 9.93 14.46
CA GLN A 255 1.68 9.15 14.57
C GLN A 255 1.78 7.99 13.56
N THR A 256 0.67 7.32 13.23
CA THR A 256 0.68 6.27 12.20
C THR A 256 0.88 6.88 10.82
N CYS A 257 0.29 8.06 10.56
CA CYS A 257 0.48 8.79 9.30
C CYS A 257 1.93 9.27 9.13
N LEU A 258 2.57 9.70 10.22
CA LEU A 258 3.95 10.21 10.21
C LEU A 258 5.00 9.15 9.87
N ARG A 259 4.66 7.84 9.91
CA ARG A 259 5.53 6.79 9.37
C ARG A 259 5.93 7.07 7.92
N CYS A 260 4.98 7.59 7.14
CA CYS A 260 5.18 7.91 5.73
C CYS A 260 5.29 9.43 5.49
N HIS A 261 4.49 10.23 6.18
CA HIS A 261 4.37 11.67 5.92
C HIS A 261 5.46 12.53 6.56
N ARG A 262 6.28 11.97 7.45
CA ARG A 262 7.47 12.63 8.00
C ARG A 262 8.67 12.54 7.05
N HIS A 263 8.79 11.43 6.33
CA HIS A 263 10.00 11.04 5.59
C HIS A 263 9.97 11.43 4.10
N ASN A 264 9.27 12.50 3.72
CA ASN A 264 9.29 13.03 2.34
C ASN A 264 10.63 13.72 2.02
N PHE A 265 11.75 13.01 2.14
CA PHE A 265 13.10 13.57 1.98
C PHE A 265 13.36 14.84 2.83
N GLY A 266 12.59 15.09 3.89
CA GLY A 266 12.68 16.31 4.70
C GLY A 266 13.42 16.09 6.01
N ASP A 267 12.89 15.22 6.86
CA ASP A 267 13.34 15.17 8.27
C ASP A 267 14.68 14.45 8.47
N ASP A 268 14.95 13.37 7.73
CA ASP A 268 16.23 12.65 7.79
C ASP A 268 17.34 13.40 7.03
N ILE A 269 16.96 14.23 6.06
CA ILE A 269 17.90 15.14 5.41
C ILE A 269 18.39 16.19 6.41
N TYR A 270 17.63 16.61 7.43
CA TYR A 270 18.20 17.52 8.43
C TYR A 270 19.31 16.87 9.29
N ARG A 271 19.37 15.53 9.38
CA ARG A 271 20.52 14.83 9.98
C ARG A 271 21.64 14.54 8.97
N LEU A 272 21.32 14.22 7.71
CA LEU A 272 22.30 13.87 6.66
C LEU A 272 22.88 15.08 5.90
N CYS A 273 22.13 16.16 5.68
CA CYS A 273 22.60 17.39 5.02
C CYS A 273 23.51 18.27 5.88
N ARG A 274 23.87 17.85 7.10
CA ARG A 274 24.99 18.48 7.82
C ARG A 274 26.33 18.30 7.08
N PHE A 275 26.43 17.32 6.17
CA PHE A 275 27.62 17.10 5.36
C PHE A 275 27.64 17.84 4.02
N PHE A 276 26.49 18.22 3.44
CA PHE A 276 26.43 18.77 2.07
C PHE A 276 26.19 20.28 1.96
N PHE A 277 25.75 20.97 3.02
CA PHE A 277 25.59 22.42 3.03
C PHE A 277 26.45 23.09 4.10
N HIS A 278 27.76 23.16 3.84
CA HIS A 278 28.61 24.23 4.40
C HIS A 278 28.46 25.49 3.54
N ALA A 279 27.27 26.09 3.57
CA ALA A 279 27.05 27.43 3.03
C ALA A 279 26.08 28.19 3.95
N LYS A 280 26.67 28.99 4.83
CA LYS A 280 26.11 30.08 5.65
C LYS A 280 24.58 30.28 5.58
N SER A 281 23.88 29.87 6.63
CA SER A 281 23.00 30.79 7.38
C SER A 281 22.82 30.30 8.81
N THR A 282 23.15 31.18 9.73
CA THR A 282 22.95 31.05 11.17
C THR A 282 21.49 31.32 11.48
N GLU A 283 20.74 30.32 11.95
CA GLU A 283 19.68 30.51 12.96
C GLU A 283 19.20 29.15 13.50
N SER A 284 19.10 29.11 14.82
CA SER A 284 19.02 27.94 15.68
C SER A 284 17.60 27.42 15.86
N TRP A 285 17.38 26.13 15.60
CA TRP A 285 16.28 25.36 16.19
C TRP A 285 16.85 24.14 16.91
N SER A 286 16.89 24.23 18.24
CA SER A 286 17.32 23.19 19.15
C SER A 286 16.17 22.23 19.45
N TYR A 287 16.23 21.02 18.90
CA TYR A 287 15.55 19.85 19.46
C TYR A 287 16.59 18.83 19.89
N ALA A 288 16.77 18.71 21.21
CA ALA A 288 17.62 17.71 21.85
C ALA A 288 16.93 16.33 21.84
N ALA A 289 17.70 15.32 21.39
CA ALA A 289 17.79 13.90 21.78
C ALA A 289 16.51 13.11 22.18
N ALA A 290 16.31 11.83 21.84
CA ALA A 290 17.28 10.74 21.69
C ALA A 290 16.68 9.59 20.87
N TYR A 291 17.36 9.17 19.80
CA TYR A 291 17.34 7.80 19.31
C TYR A 291 18.78 7.47 18.90
N PRO A 292 19.37 6.36 19.38
CA PRO A 292 20.69 5.95 18.95
C PRO A 292 20.68 5.65 17.45
N PRO A 293 21.76 5.94 16.72
CA PRO A 293 21.87 5.55 15.32
C PRO A 293 21.81 4.03 15.22
N LEU A 294 20.97 3.52 14.30
CA LEU A 294 20.97 2.12 13.88
C LEU A 294 22.36 1.82 13.29
N ARG A 295 23.21 1.15 14.09
CA ARG A 295 24.39 0.44 13.59
C ARG A 295 23.99 -1.00 13.32
N LEU A 296 24.33 -1.50 12.14
CA LEU A 296 24.56 -2.93 11.91
C LEU A 296 25.85 -3.35 12.61
#